data_AF-X1KUH6-F1
#
_entry.id   AF-X1KUH6-F1
#
_cell.length_a   1.000
_cell.length_b   1.000
_cell.length_c   1.000
_cell.angle_alpha   90.00
_cell.angle_beta   90.00
_cell.angle_gamma   90.00
#
_symmetry.space_group_name_H-M   'P 1'
#
loop_
_entity.id
_entity.type
_entity.pdbx_description
1 polymer ?
#
loop_
_entity_poly.entity_id
_entity_poly.type
_entity_poly.pdbx_seq_one_letter_code
_entity_poly.pdbx_strand_id
1 'polypeptide(L)'
;YALYVPTSGVIESTSLVDKLYRLAESYGAIFLVGNKVFEIEPEGKGFKVKEENYYLDMVRSFFPGLKLEDISLHQAGIRARLKDYYDFIIERDPEYTNLINLVGIDSPGLTASLAIARYVSELLIR
;
A
#
# COMPACT_ATOMS: atom_id res chain seq x y z
N TYR A 1 6.47 -16.50 -0.10
CA TYR A 1 7.57 -16.16 -1.03
C TYR A 1 8.22 -14.88 -0.53
N ALA A 2 9.30 -15.01 0.25
CA ALA A 2 10.12 -13.85 0.62
C ALA A 2 11.12 -13.57 -0.50
N LEU A 3 11.33 -12.30 -0.82
CA LEU A 3 12.33 -11.87 -1.79
C LEU A 3 13.71 -12.00 -1.12
N TYR A 4 14.45 -13.07 -1.40
CA TYR A 4 15.84 -13.20 -0.95
C TYR A 4 16.70 -12.19 -1.70
N VAL A 5 17.17 -11.16 -0.98
CA VAL A 5 18.11 -10.16 -1.51
C VAL A 5 19.46 -10.37 -0.81
N PRO A 6 20.44 -11.03 -1.45
CA PRO A 6 21.69 -11.46 -0.81
C PRO A 6 22.63 -10.31 -0.39
N THR A 7 22.28 -9.06 -0.69
CA THR A 7 23.02 -7.87 -0.28
C THR A 7 22.02 -6.86 0.24
N SER A 8 22.26 -6.29 1.43
CA SER A 8 21.50 -5.13 1.88
C SER A 8 21.75 -3.99 0.90
N GLY A 9 20.77 -3.75 0.04
CA GLY A 9 20.79 -2.71 -0.97
C GLY A 9 19.54 -1.87 -0.84
N VAL A 10 19.69 -0.55 -0.87
CA VAL A 10 18.55 0.34 -1.07
C VAL A 10 18.03 0.06 -2.48
N ILE A 11 16.86 -0.58 -2.57
CA ILE A 11 16.20 -0.76 -3.86
C ILE A 11 15.59 0.58 -4.24
N GLU A 12 16.06 1.13 -5.35
CA GLU A 12 15.47 2.34 -5.92
C GLU A 12 14.06 1.98 -6.43
N SER A 13 13.06 2.59 -5.80
CA SER A 13 11.64 2.21 -5.96
C SER A 13 11.14 2.36 -7.39
N THR A 14 11.58 3.37 -8.13
CA THR A 14 11.10 3.61 -9.50
C THR A 14 11.64 2.57 -10.47
N SER A 15 12.89 2.16 -10.32
CA SER A 15 13.54 1.10 -11.09
C SER A 15 12.91 -0.28 -10.81
N LEU A 16 12.51 -0.53 -9.57
CA LEU A 16 11.75 -1.74 -9.23
C LEU A 16 10.38 -1.73 -9.91
N VAL A 17 9.66 -0.62 -9.83
CA VAL A 17 8.34 -0.46 -10.44
C VAL A 17 8.41 -0.61 -11.96
N ASP A 18 9.40 -0.01 -12.64
CA ASP A 18 9.60 -0.17 -14.09
C ASP A 18 9.87 -1.63 -14.47
N LYS A 19 10.71 -2.34 -13.71
CA LYS A 19 10.96 -3.77 -13.94
C LYS A 19 9.70 -4.61 -13.77
N LEU A 20 8.92 -4.36 -12.72
CA LEU A 20 7.66 -5.06 -12.48
C LEU A 20 6.62 -4.76 -13.57
N TYR A 21 6.54 -3.51 -14.02
CA TYR A 21 5.70 -3.08 -15.13
C TYR A 21 6.01 -3.89 -16.40
N ARG A 22 7.28 -3.92 -16.83
CA ARG A 22 7.72 -4.66 -18.02
C ARG A 22 7.49 -6.16 -17.90
N LEU A 23 7.75 -6.71 -16.72
CA LEU A 23 7.51 -8.13 -16.45
C LEU A 23 6.03 -8.45 -16.59
N ALA A 24 5.15 -7.68 -15.97
CA ALA A 24 3.71 -7.88 -16.05
C ALA A 24 3.18 -7.77 -17.50
N GLU A 25 3.66 -6.78 -18.28
CA GLU A 25 3.33 -6.68 -19.70
C GLU A 25 3.76 -7.94 -20.48
N SER A 26 4.94 -8.49 -20.19
CA SER A 26 5.42 -9.72 -20.85
C SER A 26 4.54 -10.96 -20.55
N TYR A 27 3.82 -10.95 -19.43
CA TYR A 27 2.82 -11.95 -19.07
C TYR A 27 1.40 -11.62 -19.56
N GLY A 28 1.25 -10.57 -20.38
CA GLY A 28 -0.03 -10.20 -21.01
C GLY A 28 -0.90 -9.25 -20.18
N ALA A 29 -0.36 -8.63 -19.12
CA ALA A 29 -1.06 -7.54 -18.45
C ALA A 29 -1.16 -6.31 -19.37
N ILE A 30 -2.34 -5.69 -19.39
CA ILE A 30 -2.57 -4.42 -20.11
C ILE A 30 -2.65 -3.31 -19.07
N PHE A 31 -1.82 -2.28 -19.23
CA PHE A 31 -1.84 -1.09 -18.38
C PHE A 31 -2.61 0.04 -19.07
N LEU A 32 -3.66 0.53 -18.41
CA LEU A 32 -4.47 1.66 -18.89
C LEU A 32 -4.08 2.93 -18.13
N VAL A 33 -3.10 3.65 -18.64
CA VAL A 33 -2.62 4.92 -18.07
C VAL A 33 -3.47 6.11 -18.52
N GLY A 34 -3.63 7.11 -17.63
CA GLY A 34 -4.39 8.34 -17.91
C GLY A 34 -5.88 8.29 -17.54
N ASN A 35 -6.39 7.14 -17.07
CA ASN A 35 -7.76 7.04 -16.57
C ASN A 35 -7.84 7.53 -15.12
N LYS A 36 -8.87 8.33 -14.81
CA LYS A 36 -9.18 8.70 -13.42
C LYS A 36 -9.87 7.52 -12.75
N VAL A 37 -9.17 6.94 -11.79
CA VAL A 37 -9.67 5.84 -10.97
C VAL A 37 -9.74 6.36 -9.54
N PHE A 38 -10.94 6.43 -8.97
CA PHE A 38 -11.13 6.95 -7.61
C PHE A 38 -11.04 5.85 -6.56
N GLU A 39 -11.70 4.72 -6.81
CA GLU A 39 -11.58 3.50 -6.01
C GLU A 39 -11.74 2.30 -6.92
N ILE A 40 -11.00 1.23 -6.63
CA ILE A 40 -11.17 -0.07 -7.27
C ILE A 40 -11.44 -1.10 -6.18
N GLU A 41 -12.54 -1.82 -6.32
CA GLU A 41 -12.86 -2.99 -5.50
C GLU A 41 -12.94 -4.23 -6.42
N PRO A 42 -12.34 -5.38 -6.04
CA PRO A 42 -12.50 -6.61 -6.79
C PRO A 42 -13.98 -7.03 -6.83
N GLU A 43 -14.51 -7.28 -8.02
CA GLU A 43 -15.89 -7.76 -8.21
C GLU A 43 -15.92 -8.88 -9.26
N GLY A 44 -16.09 -10.13 -8.81
CA GLY A 44 -16.09 -11.31 -9.68
C GLY A 44 -14.77 -11.48 -10.43
N LYS A 45 -14.82 -11.41 -11.77
CA LYS A 45 -13.63 -11.48 -12.66
C LYS A 45 -13.06 -10.10 -13.02
N GLY A 46 -13.64 -9.03 -12.50
CA GLY A 46 -13.28 -7.66 -12.84
C GLY A 46 -13.14 -6.78 -11.60
N PHE A 47 -13.26 -5.49 -11.84
CA PHE A 47 -13.12 -4.46 -10.83
C PHE A 47 -14.29 -3.50 -10.93
N LYS A 48 -14.88 -3.17 -9.78
CA LYS A 48 -15.83 -2.08 -9.66
C LYS A 48 -15.07 -0.79 -9.43
N VAL A 49 -15.32 0.20 -10.29
CA VAL A 49 -14.71 1.53 -10.18
C VAL A 49 -15.76 2.49 -9.62
N LYS A 50 -15.40 3.27 -8.59
CA LYS A 50 -16.26 4.34 -8.07
C LYS A 50 -15.96 5.66 -8.77
N GLU A 51 -16.99 6.45 -9.02
CA GLU A 51 -16.88 7.79 -9.61
C GLU A 51 -16.93 8.89 -8.54
N GLU A 52 -16.56 10.11 -8.90
CA GLU A 52 -16.48 11.27 -8.01
C GLU A 52 -17.80 11.57 -7.26
N ASN A 53 -18.94 11.36 -7.92
CA ASN A 53 -20.28 11.52 -7.33
C ASN A 53 -20.53 10.60 -6.13
N TYR A 54 -19.93 9.41 -6.11
CA TYR A 54 -20.06 8.49 -4.98
C TYR A 54 -19.58 9.12 -3.67
N TYR A 55 -18.46 9.85 -3.72
CA TYR A 55 -17.92 10.51 -2.54
C TYR A 55 -18.80 11.67 -2.10
N LEU A 56 -19.26 12.48 -3.04
CA LEU A 56 -20.17 13.60 -2.76
C LEU A 56 -21.41 13.12 -1.99
N ASP A 57 -22.02 12.00 -2.42
CA ASP A 57 -23.19 11.43 -1.77
C ASP A 57 -22.91 10.93 -0.35
N MET A 58 -21.72 10.37 -0.08
CA MET A 58 -21.33 9.98 1.28
C MET A 58 -21.22 11.18 2.23
N VAL A 59 -20.58 12.27 1.79
CA VAL A 59 -20.31 13.42 2.68
C VAL A 59 -21.49 14.38 2.80
N ARG A 60 -22.47 14.33 1.88
CA ARG A 60 -23.67 15.18 1.90
C ARG A 60 -24.47 15.10 3.19
N SER A 61 -24.45 13.96 3.87
CA SER A 61 -25.08 13.79 5.19
C SER A 61 -24.47 14.69 6.27
N PHE A 62 -23.18 15.01 6.15
CA PHE A 62 -22.45 15.91 7.06
C PHE A 62 -22.42 17.36 6.54
N PHE A 63 -22.33 17.54 5.21
CA PHE A 63 -22.23 18.85 4.55
C PHE A 63 -23.20 18.96 3.36
N PRO A 64 -24.48 19.31 3.59
CA PRO A 64 -25.52 19.29 2.55
C PRO A 64 -25.29 20.29 1.41
N GLY A 65 -24.57 21.38 1.69
CA GLY A 65 -24.26 22.42 0.72
C GLY A 65 -23.06 22.14 -0.17
N LEU A 66 -22.35 21.02 0.05
CA LEU A 66 -21.18 20.65 -0.73
C LEU A 66 -21.57 20.36 -2.19
N LYS A 67 -20.83 20.91 -3.14
CA LYS A 67 -21.01 20.68 -4.57
C LYS A 67 -19.84 19.85 -5.11
N LEU A 68 -20.02 19.28 -6.29
CA LEU A 68 -18.97 18.50 -6.95
C LEU A 68 -17.72 19.35 -7.23
N GLU A 69 -17.93 20.63 -7.53
CA GLU A 69 -16.88 21.65 -7.74
C GLU A 69 -15.92 21.79 -6.55
N ASP A 70 -16.42 21.53 -5.34
CA ASP A 70 -15.69 21.68 -4.09
C ASP A 70 -14.82 20.45 -3.78
N ILE A 71 -14.95 19.38 -4.57
CA ILE A 71 -14.22 18.13 -4.39
C ILE A 71 -13.10 18.05 -5.43
N SER A 72 -11.88 17.91 -4.94
CA SER A 72 -10.70 17.69 -5.78
C SER A 72 -9.96 16.44 -5.34
N LEU A 73 -9.51 15.65 -6.31
CA LEU A 73 -8.55 14.57 -6.08
C LEU A 73 -7.28 15.11 -5.42
N HIS A 74 -6.85 14.47 -4.34
CA HIS A 74 -5.62 14.82 -3.64
C HIS A 74 -4.55 13.74 -3.82
N GLN A 75 -4.66 12.64 -3.07
CA GLN A 75 -3.68 11.56 -3.09
C GLN A 75 -4.39 10.22 -2.95
N ALA A 76 -3.90 9.23 -3.70
CA ALA A 76 -4.21 7.82 -3.50
C ALA A 76 -2.93 7.10 -3.04
N GLY A 77 -3.08 6.05 -2.23
CA GLY A 77 -1.96 5.27 -1.74
C GLY A 77 -2.34 3.81 -1.51
N ILE A 78 -1.36 2.92 -1.70
CA ILE A 78 -1.51 1.50 -1.39
C ILE A 78 -1.14 1.30 0.08
N ARG A 79 -2.01 0.60 0.81
CA ARG A 79 -1.78 0.27 2.21
C ARG A 79 -1.31 -1.18 2.32
N ALA A 80 -0.17 -1.38 2.95
CA ALA A 80 0.32 -2.70 3.27
C ALA A 80 -0.43 -3.23 4.50
N ARG A 81 -1.67 -3.74 4.32
CA ARG A 81 -2.42 -4.40 5.39
C ARG A 81 -2.27 -5.91 5.30
N LEU A 82 -2.25 -6.56 6.46
CA LEU A 82 -2.40 -8.00 6.55
C LEU A 82 -3.85 -8.40 6.27
N LYS A 83 -4.02 -9.57 5.65
CA LYS A 83 -5.34 -10.14 5.45
C LYS A 83 -5.84 -10.71 6.79
N ASP A 84 -7.04 -10.34 7.20
CA ASP A 84 -7.71 -10.80 8.43
C ASP A 84 -7.01 -10.43 9.75
N TYR A 85 -6.00 -9.54 9.72
CA TYR A 85 -5.25 -9.09 10.89
C TYR A 85 -5.18 -7.57 10.94
N TYR A 86 -5.49 -6.98 12.09
CA TYR A 86 -5.65 -5.53 12.23
C TYR A 86 -4.34 -4.78 12.51
N ASP A 87 -3.33 -5.47 13.04
CA ASP A 87 -2.05 -4.88 13.41
C ASP A 87 -0.97 -5.26 12.38
N PHE A 88 0.30 -5.22 12.78
CA PHE A 88 1.44 -5.57 11.94
C PHE A 88 2.33 -6.63 12.59
N ILE A 89 3.24 -7.20 11.79
CA ILE A 89 4.23 -8.19 12.23
C ILE A 89 5.60 -7.51 12.26
N ILE A 90 6.28 -7.60 13.40
CA ILE A 90 7.71 -7.30 13.52
C ILE A 90 8.40 -8.48 14.19
N GLU A 91 9.18 -9.24 13.43
CA GLU A 91 9.86 -10.43 13.94
C GLU A 91 11.15 -10.72 13.16
N ARG A 92 12.05 -11.49 13.78
CA ARG A 92 13.21 -12.05 13.08
C ARG A 92 12.74 -13.19 12.17
N ASP A 93 13.33 -13.28 11.00
CA ASP A 93 13.10 -14.40 10.12
C ASP A 93 13.63 -15.70 10.78
N PRO A 94 12.84 -16.80 10.77
CA PRO A 94 13.22 -18.04 11.45
C PRO A 94 14.39 -18.76 10.77
N GLU A 95 14.63 -18.52 9.48
CA GLU A 95 15.72 -19.12 8.71
C GLU A 95 16.92 -18.16 8.62
N TYR A 96 16.67 -16.87 8.42
CA TYR A 96 17.69 -15.83 8.25
C TYR A 96 17.75 -14.89 9.45
N THR A 97 18.52 -15.25 10.48
CA THR A 97 18.54 -14.53 11.78
C THR A 97 19.01 -13.07 11.72
N ASN A 98 19.64 -12.65 10.62
CA ASN A 98 20.05 -11.28 10.32
C ASN A 98 18.99 -10.47 9.55
N LEU A 99 17.83 -11.06 9.26
CA LEU A 99 16.68 -10.43 8.62
C LEU A 99 15.57 -10.17 9.65
N ILE A 100 15.04 -8.95 9.68
CA ILE A 100 13.87 -8.59 10.48
C ILE A 100 12.74 -8.21 9.53
N ASN A 101 11.62 -8.92 9.61
CA ASN A 101 10.43 -8.69 8.85
C ASN A 101 9.59 -7.59 9.50
N LEU A 102 9.25 -6.54 8.75
CA LEU A 102 8.25 -5.53 9.12
C LEU A 102 7.13 -5.62 8.07
N VAL A 103 6.04 -6.32 8.41
CA VAL A 103 4.96 -6.63 7.45
C VAL A 103 3.65 -6.07 7.98
N GLY A 104 2.84 -5.47 7.09
CA GLY A 104 1.51 -5.00 7.50
C GLY A 104 1.48 -3.61 8.13
N ILE A 105 2.56 -2.83 8.04
CA ILE A 105 2.64 -1.48 8.61
C ILE A 105 1.76 -0.52 7.80
N ASP A 106 0.48 -0.46 8.15
CA ASP A 106 -0.48 0.57 7.71
C ASP A 106 -0.66 1.64 8.79
N SER A 107 -1.58 2.59 8.58
CA SER A 107 -2.00 3.59 9.56
C SER A 107 -2.33 2.96 10.93
N PRO A 108 -1.76 3.44 12.05
CA PRO A 108 -0.99 4.68 12.20
C PRO A 108 0.55 4.52 12.15
N GLY A 109 1.09 3.76 11.18
CA GLY A 109 2.51 3.41 11.09
C GLY A 109 3.48 4.61 11.05
N LEU A 110 3.10 5.72 10.41
CA LEU A 110 3.93 6.94 10.43
C LEU A 110 4.01 7.54 11.83
N THR A 111 2.88 7.64 12.53
CA THR A 111 2.82 8.13 13.92
C THR A 111 3.58 7.20 14.87
N ALA A 112 3.53 5.89 14.63
CA ALA A 112 4.21 4.88 15.43
C ALA A 112 5.69 4.64 15.04
N SER A 113 6.20 5.33 14.00
CA SER A 113 7.50 5.05 13.39
C SER A 113 8.67 5.05 14.38
N LEU A 114 8.70 5.99 15.33
CA LEU A 114 9.74 6.05 16.35
C LEU A 114 9.68 4.87 17.33
N ALA A 115 8.47 4.44 17.71
CA ALA A 115 8.29 3.29 18.60
C ALA A 115 8.68 1.99 17.88
N ILE A 116 8.31 1.85 16.60
CA ILE A 116 8.70 0.74 15.72
C ILE A 116 10.23 0.70 15.60
N ALA A 117 10.88 1.83 15.31
CA ALA A 117 12.33 1.91 15.19
C ALA A 117 13.05 1.50 16.48
N ARG A 118 12.56 1.92 17.65
CA ARG A 118 13.11 1.50 18.94
C ARG A 118 12.97 -0.01 19.15
N TYR A 119 11.79 -0.57 18.88
CA TYR A 119 11.55 -2.00 19.02
C TYR A 119 12.46 -2.83 18.11
N VAL A 120 12.61 -2.42 16.84
CA VAL A 120 13.53 -3.05 15.89
C VAL A 120 14.98 -2.94 16.36
N SER A 121 15.39 -1.80 16.92
CA SER A 121 16.73 -1.63 17.49
C SER A 121 17.00 -2.60 18.65
N GLU A 122 16.02 -2.83 19.52
CA GLU A 122 16.15 -3.81 20.60
C GLU A 122 16.25 -5.24 20.06
N LEU A 123 15.52 -5.58 18.99
CA LEU A 123 15.64 -6.85 18.29
C LEU A 123 16.99 -7.05 17.60
N LEU A 124 17.72 -5.98 17.23
CA LEU A 124 19.05 -6.06 16.63
C LEU A 124 20.15 -6.32 17.66
N ILE A 125 19.99 -5.83 18.90
CA ILE A 125 21.00 -5.91 19.96
C ILE A 125 20.91 -7.25 20.72
N ARG A 126 19.74 -7.89 20.73
CA ARG A 126 19.53 -9.23 21.31
C ARG A 126 20.02 -10.35 20.41
#